data_AF-A0A672N6V5-F1
#
_entry.id   AF-A0A672N6V5-F1
#
_cell.length_a   1.000
_cell.length_b   1.000
_cell.length_c   1.000
_cell.angle_alpha   90.00
_cell.angle_beta   90.00
_cell.angle_gamma   90.00
#
_symmetry.space_group_name_H-M   'P 1'
#
loop_
_entity.id
_entity.type
_entity.pdbx_description
1 polymer ?
#
loop_
_entity_poly.entity_id
_entity_poly.type
_entity_poly.pdbx_seq_one_letter_code
_entity_poly.pdbx_strand_id
1 'polypeptide(L)'
;ERSINCQSNVRTFGINSILYQRGIYPAETFTRVTQYDMSLHLTTDAKLKNYLTNVVSQLKEWLFDCTVQKLVVVITCLETNEVLERWQFDIECDKTANESSAPREKSIKAIQEEIRSVIRQITATVTFLPLLEITMHIKVLMKKKTFKQSSSLPNSSVDGTY
;
A
#
# COMPACT_ATOMS: atom_id res chain seq x y z
N GLU A 1 13.40 0.07 -11.61
CA GLU A 1 12.32 1.06 -11.89
C GLU A 1 10.97 0.46 -12.29
N ARG A 2 10.87 -0.39 -13.33
CA ARG A 2 9.57 -0.96 -13.77
C ARG A 2 8.84 -1.79 -12.70
N SER A 3 9.54 -2.61 -11.92
CA SER A 3 8.96 -3.37 -10.81
C SER A 3 8.43 -2.47 -9.67
N ILE A 4 9.15 -1.40 -9.34
CA ILE A 4 8.72 -0.41 -8.33
C ILE A 4 7.49 0.35 -8.81
N ASN A 5 7.48 0.75 -10.09
CA ASN A 5 6.31 1.40 -10.70
C ASN A 5 5.10 0.45 -10.72
N CYS A 6 5.26 -0.82 -11.11
CA CYS A 6 4.22 -1.85 -10.99
C CYS A 6 3.63 -1.90 -9.59
N GLN A 7 4.50 -2.08 -8.60
CA GLN A 7 4.11 -2.26 -7.21
C GLN A 7 3.40 -0.99 -6.68
N SER A 8 3.88 0.20 -7.04
CA SER A 8 3.20 1.45 -6.71
C SER A 8 1.83 1.56 -7.37
N ASN A 9 1.69 1.15 -8.64
CA ASN A 9 0.44 1.18 -9.39
C ASN A 9 -0.62 0.27 -8.76
N VAL A 10 -0.24 -0.97 -8.40
CA VAL A 10 -1.14 -1.93 -7.70
C VAL A 10 -1.76 -1.28 -6.47
N ARG A 11 -0.98 -0.58 -5.66
CA ARG A 11 -1.47 0.08 -4.44
C ARG A 11 -2.30 1.32 -4.73
N THR A 12 -1.95 2.12 -5.73
CA THR A 12 -2.77 3.27 -6.15
C THR A 12 -4.18 2.83 -6.57
N PHE A 13 -4.30 1.79 -7.38
CA PHE A 13 -5.60 1.27 -7.81
C PHE A 13 -6.37 0.63 -6.65
N GLY A 14 -5.66 -0.10 -5.79
CA GLY A 14 -6.25 -0.68 -4.58
C GLY A 14 -6.87 0.39 -3.67
N ILE A 15 -6.13 1.46 -3.37
CA ILE A 15 -6.64 2.56 -2.51
C ILE A 15 -7.86 3.21 -3.15
N ASN A 16 -7.78 3.64 -4.42
CA ASN A 16 -8.93 4.27 -5.09
C ASN A 16 -10.16 3.35 -5.11
N SER A 17 -9.96 2.04 -5.28
CA SER A 17 -11.04 1.06 -5.28
C SER A 17 -11.70 0.93 -3.91
N ILE A 18 -10.93 1.00 -2.81
CA ILE A 18 -11.48 1.04 -1.44
C ILE A 18 -12.30 2.33 -1.24
N LEU A 19 -11.75 3.48 -1.63
CA LEU A 19 -12.44 4.77 -1.47
C LEU A 19 -13.79 4.81 -2.19
N TYR A 20 -13.83 4.29 -3.41
CA TYR A 20 -15.04 4.21 -4.22
C TYR A 20 -16.05 3.20 -3.64
N GLN A 21 -15.61 1.95 -3.37
CA GLN A 21 -16.53 0.88 -2.97
C GLN A 21 -17.06 1.02 -1.54
N ARG A 22 -16.35 1.73 -0.66
CA ARG A 22 -16.82 2.05 0.70
C ARG A 22 -17.58 3.38 0.76
N GLY A 23 -17.73 4.09 -0.36
CA GLY A 23 -18.46 5.36 -0.42
C GLY A 23 -17.84 6.47 0.45
N ILE A 24 -16.50 6.44 0.66
CA ILE A 24 -15.83 7.47 1.48
C ILE A 24 -15.88 8.84 0.79
N TYR A 25 -15.83 8.82 -0.53
CA TYR A 25 -16.01 10.00 -1.37
C TYR A 25 -17.18 9.75 -2.33
N PRO A 26 -17.92 10.81 -2.72
CA PRO A 26 -19.08 10.67 -3.60
C PRO A 26 -18.68 10.07 -4.96
N ALA A 27 -19.55 9.25 -5.57
CA ALA A 27 -19.25 8.52 -6.79
C ALA A 27 -18.92 9.44 -7.98
N GLU A 28 -19.52 10.64 -8.02
CA GLU A 28 -19.27 11.69 -9.00
C GLU A 28 -17.85 12.28 -8.95
N THR A 29 -17.14 12.08 -7.83
CA THR A 29 -15.73 12.48 -7.69
C THR A 29 -14.76 11.42 -8.23
N PHE A 30 -15.28 10.38 -8.89
CA PHE A 30 -14.48 9.36 -9.57
C PHE A 30 -14.79 9.32 -11.05
N THR A 31 -13.78 9.02 -11.84
CA THR A 31 -13.93 8.71 -13.27
C THR A 31 -13.53 7.27 -13.55
N ARG A 32 -14.22 6.67 -14.51
CA ARG A 32 -13.94 5.32 -14.99
C ARG A 32 -12.78 5.39 -15.98
N VAL A 33 -11.69 4.69 -15.66
CA VAL A 33 -10.53 4.56 -16.53
C VAL A 33 -10.35 3.09 -16.89
N THR A 34 -10.25 2.80 -18.18
CA THR A 34 -9.87 1.47 -18.65
C THR A 34 -8.35 1.37 -18.67
N GLN A 35 -7.81 0.55 -17.79
CA GLN A 35 -6.39 0.27 -17.74
C GLN A 35 -6.17 -1.21 -17.50
N TYR A 36 -5.17 -1.80 -18.15
CA TYR A 36 -4.84 -3.21 -17.94
C TYR A 36 -6.03 -4.17 -18.24
N ASP A 37 -6.85 -3.80 -19.22
CA ASP A 37 -8.11 -4.49 -19.59
C ASP A 37 -9.11 -4.57 -18.42
N MET A 38 -9.02 -3.63 -17.49
CA MET A 38 -9.91 -3.51 -16.35
C MET A 38 -10.50 -2.10 -16.28
N SER A 39 -11.75 -2.05 -15.86
CA SER A 39 -12.43 -0.80 -15.55
C SER A 39 -12.16 -0.45 -14.09
N LEU A 40 -11.39 0.62 -13.87
CA LEU A 40 -11.01 1.09 -12.55
C LEU A 40 -11.60 2.49 -12.31
N HIS A 41 -11.95 2.78 -11.05
CA HIS A 41 -12.38 4.10 -10.64
C HIS A 41 -11.19 4.86 -10.08
N LEU A 42 -10.95 6.09 -10.56
CA LEU A 42 -9.89 6.98 -10.08
C LEU A 42 -10.49 8.31 -9.67
N THR A 43 -10.02 8.86 -8.56
CA THR A 43 -10.45 10.18 -8.09
C THR A 43 -10.15 11.28 -9.10
N THR A 44 -11.11 12.18 -9.29
CA THR A 44 -10.96 13.45 -10.03
C THR A 44 -10.76 14.63 -9.09
N ASP A 45 -11.05 14.49 -7.79
CA ASP A 45 -10.80 15.53 -6.80
C ASP A 45 -9.30 15.84 -6.69
N ALA A 46 -8.94 17.11 -6.90
CA ALA A 46 -7.56 17.55 -6.95
C ALA A 46 -6.84 17.40 -5.61
N LYS A 47 -7.53 17.65 -4.48
CA LYS A 47 -6.91 17.56 -3.15
C LYS A 47 -6.58 16.11 -2.81
N LEU A 48 -7.52 15.19 -3.01
CA LEU A 48 -7.33 13.77 -2.81
C LEU A 48 -6.29 13.20 -3.79
N LYS A 49 -6.34 13.60 -5.06
CA LYS A 49 -5.34 13.19 -6.06
C LYS A 49 -3.93 13.62 -5.66
N ASN A 50 -3.76 14.85 -5.18
CA ASN A 50 -2.47 15.34 -4.69
C ASN A 50 -2.01 14.57 -3.45
N TYR A 51 -2.90 14.33 -2.49
CA TYR A 51 -2.61 13.53 -1.30
C TYR A 51 -2.13 12.11 -1.67
N LEU A 52 -2.88 11.40 -2.52
CA LEU A 52 -2.51 10.06 -2.98
C LEU A 52 -1.20 10.06 -3.78
N THR A 53 -0.98 11.08 -4.61
CA THR A 53 0.28 11.22 -5.36
C THR A 53 1.47 11.36 -4.42
N ASN A 54 1.36 12.17 -3.36
CA ASN A 54 2.41 12.32 -2.36
C ASN A 54 2.68 11.01 -1.60
N VAL A 55 1.63 10.32 -1.18
CA VAL A 55 1.74 8.99 -0.53
C VAL A 55 2.45 8.00 -1.43
N VAL A 56 2.06 7.93 -2.71
CA VAL A 56 2.65 7.01 -3.69
C VAL A 56 4.09 7.38 -4.01
N SER A 57 4.43 8.68 -4.06
CA SER A 57 5.81 9.14 -4.26
C SER A 57 6.72 8.69 -3.13
N GLN A 58 6.33 8.92 -1.88
CA GLN A 58 7.08 8.45 -0.70
C GLN A 58 7.19 6.92 -0.68
N LEU A 59 6.12 6.23 -1.05
CA LEU A 59 6.11 4.78 -1.14
C LEU A 59 7.10 4.28 -2.21
N LYS A 60 7.22 4.95 -3.36
CA LYS A 60 8.20 4.61 -4.40
C LYS A 60 9.63 4.69 -3.89
N GLU A 61 9.98 5.75 -3.16
CA GLU A 61 11.29 5.89 -2.53
C GLU A 61 11.58 4.72 -1.58
N TRP A 62 10.63 4.37 -0.71
CA TRP A 62 10.87 3.30 0.28
C TRP A 62 10.82 1.89 -0.30
N LEU A 63 10.17 1.70 -1.45
CA LEU A 63 10.29 0.46 -2.23
C LEU A 63 11.65 0.35 -2.89
N PHE A 64 12.20 1.46 -3.39
CA PHE A 64 13.54 1.50 -3.97
C PHE A 64 14.58 1.06 -2.94
N ASP A 65 14.50 1.63 -1.73
CA ASP A 65 15.37 1.25 -0.61
C ASP A 65 15.01 -0.10 0.03
N CYS A 66 13.92 -0.75 -0.42
CA CYS A 66 13.36 -1.95 0.18
C CYS A 66 13.11 -1.83 1.70
N THR A 67 12.80 -0.62 2.19
CA THR A 67 12.63 -0.30 3.61
C THR A 67 11.19 -0.37 4.08
N VAL A 68 10.20 -0.30 3.19
CA VAL A 68 8.79 -0.46 3.55
C VAL A 68 8.42 -1.93 3.74
N GLN A 69 7.55 -2.23 4.72
CA GLN A 69 6.99 -3.56 4.98
C GLN A 69 5.50 -3.61 4.72
N LYS A 70 4.76 -2.56 5.08
CA LYS A 70 3.29 -2.56 5.02
C LYS A 70 2.77 -1.18 4.65
N LEU A 71 1.71 -1.16 3.86
CA LEU A 71 0.86 0.01 3.69
C LEU A 71 -0.50 -0.31 4.30
N VAL A 72 -1.01 0.55 5.17
CA VAL A 72 -2.27 0.35 5.89
C VAL A 72 -3.17 1.53 5.64
N VAL A 73 -4.35 1.28 5.08
CA VAL A 73 -5.42 2.28 4.97
C VAL A 73 -6.36 2.07 6.14
N VAL A 74 -6.50 3.09 6.97
CA VAL A 74 -7.39 3.09 8.13
C VAL A 74 -8.61 3.94 7.77
N ILE A 75 -9.79 3.35 7.89
CA ILE A 75 -11.06 4.05 7.74
C ILE A 75 -11.60 4.28 9.15
N THR A 76 -11.95 5.53 9.45
CA THR A 76 -12.52 5.88 10.75
C THR A 76 -13.78 6.72 10.57
N CYS A 77 -14.65 6.66 11.57
CA CYS A 77 -15.77 7.60 11.68
C CYS A 77 -15.24 9.03 11.82
N LEU A 78 -15.82 9.96 11.07
CA LEU A 78 -15.42 11.36 11.10
C LEU A 78 -15.74 12.02 12.45
N GLU A 79 -16.86 11.66 13.06
CA GLU A 79 -17.34 12.28 14.30
C GLU A 79 -16.62 11.73 15.53
N THR A 80 -16.53 10.40 15.65
CA THR A 80 -15.99 9.74 16.86
C THR A 80 -14.51 9.43 16.79
N ASN A 81 -13.89 9.51 15.60
CA ASN A 81 -12.55 8.99 15.31
C ASN A 81 -12.38 7.48 15.59
N GLU A 82 -13.47 6.74 15.76
CA GLU A 82 -13.44 5.29 15.94
C GLU A 82 -12.96 4.59 14.67
N VAL A 83 -12.08 3.59 14.82
CA VAL A 83 -11.57 2.80 13.69
C VAL A 83 -12.61 1.78 13.29
N LEU A 84 -13.11 1.91 12.05
CA LEU A 84 -14.14 1.05 11.48
C LEU A 84 -13.50 -0.11 10.70
N GLU A 85 -12.50 0.21 9.88
CA GLU A 85 -11.83 -0.77 9.02
C GLU A 85 -10.33 -0.51 8.92
N ARG A 86 -9.57 -1.60 8.75
CA ARG A 86 -8.12 -1.55 8.54
C ARG A 86 -7.75 -2.45 7.36
N TRP A 87 -7.42 -1.82 6.25
CA TRP A 87 -6.97 -2.50 5.04
C TRP A 87 -5.44 -2.54 5.01
N GLN A 88 -4.87 -3.74 5.13
CA GLN A 88 -3.42 -3.94 5.17
C GLN A 88 -2.92 -4.54 3.87
N PHE A 89 -1.92 -3.90 3.28
CA PHE A 89 -1.14 -4.39 2.15
C PHE A 89 0.26 -4.73 2.66
N ASP A 90 0.57 -6.01 2.79
CA ASP A 90 1.91 -6.48 3.06
C ASP A 90 2.77 -6.35 1.80
N ILE A 91 4.00 -5.86 1.97
CA ILE A 91 4.93 -5.56 0.88
C ILE A 91 6.15 -6.45 1.04
N GLU A 92 6.30 -7.34 0.07
CA GLU A 92 7.47 -8.19 -0.06
C GLU A 92 8.46 -7.51 -1.01
N CYS A 93 9.61 -7.13 -0.46
CA CYS A 93 10.75 -6.64 -1.23
C CYS A 93 11.82 -7.72 -1.26
N ASP A 94 12.09 -8.24 -2.46
CA ASP A 94 13.21 -9.14 -2.70
C ASP A 94 14.52 -8.34 -2.72
N LYS A 95 15.32 -8.47 -1.64
CA LYS A 95 16.59 -7.76 -1.49
C LYS A 95 17.64 -8.20 -2.51
N THR A 96 17.50 -9.39 -3.11
CA THR A 96 18.45 -9.88 -4.12
C THR A 96 18.37 -9.10 -5.43
N ALA A 97 17.33 -8.27 -5.61
CA ALA A 97 17.15 -7.45 -6.81
C ALA A 97 18.14 -6.28 -6.93
N ASN A 98 18.79 -5.86 -5.83
CA ASN A 98 19.79 -4.77 -5.86
C ASN A 98 21.23 -5.28 -6.09
N GLU A 99 21.48 -6.59 -5.95
CA GLU A 99 22.82 -7.19 -6.15
C GLU A 99 23.04 -7.67 -7.60
N SER A 100 21.96 -7.96 -8.33
CA SER A 100 22.04 -8.25 -9.77
C SER A 100 21.96 -6.95 -10.57
N SER A 101 23.00 -6.62 -11.35
CA SER A 101 23.09 -5.44 -12.22
C SER A 101 22.06 -5.37 -13.36
N ALA A 102 21.14 -6.33 -13.46
CA ALA A 102 20.04 -6.34 -14.42
C ALA A 102 18.72 -5.96 -13.74
N PRO A 103 18.00 -4.92 -14.21
CA PRO A 103 16.65 -4.62 -13.74
C PRO A 103 15.76 -5.84 -13.94
N ARG A 104 15.24 -6.45 -12.87
CA ARG A 104 14.20 -7.49 -13.00
C ARG A 104 12.95 -6.87 -13.61
N GLU A 105 12.73 -7.15 -14.89
CA GLU A 105 11.54 -6.73 -15.60
C GLU A 105 10.38 -7.68 -15.29
N LYS A 106 9.37 -7.20 -14.54
CA LYS A 106 8.07 -7.87 -14.50
C LYS A 106 7.36 -7.60 -15.83
N SER A 107 6.84 -8.65 -16.47
CA SER A 107 6.07 -8.53 -17.70
C SER A 107 4.78 -7.75 -17.46
N ILE A 108 4.30 -6.99 -18.45
CA ILE A 108 3.03 -6.24 -18.34
C ILE A 108 1.88 -7.18 -17.94
N LYS A 109 1.85 -8.41 -18.48
CA LYS A 109 0.85 -9.42 -18.13
C LYS A 109 0.83 -9.78 -16.65
N ALA A 110 2.00 -10.00 -16.04
CA ALA A 110 2.09 -10.27 -14.61
C ALA A 110 1.58 -9.09 -13.77
N ILE A 111 1.88 -7.85 -14.19
CA ILE A 111 1.37 -6.62 -13.55
C ILE A 111 -0.16 -6.57 -13.64
N GLN A 112 -0.72 -6.85 -14.82
CA GLN A 112 -2.17 -6.89 -15.04
C GLN A 112 -2.84 -7.90 -14.12
N GLU A 113 -2.27 -9.10 -13.98
CA GLU A 113 -2.78 -10.16 -13.11
C GLU A 113 -2.70 -9.79 -11.62
N GLU A 114 -1.60 -9.19 -11.17
CA GLU A 114 -1.46 -8.69 -9.80
C GLU A 114 -2.54 -7.65 -9.47
N ILE A 115 -2.71 -6.63 -10.33
CA ILE A 115 -3.75 -5.61 -10.15
C ILE A 115 -5.14 -6.26 -10.14
N ARG A 116 -5.44 -7.14 -11.10
CA ARG A 116 -6.74 -7.81 -11.21
C ARG A 116 -7.05 -8.63 -9.97
N SER A 117 -6.06 -9.36 -9.46
CA SER A 117 -6.20 -10.15 -8.24
C SER A 117 -6.55 -9.26 -7.05
N VAL A 118 -5.81 -8.16 -6.86
CA VAL A 118 -6.03 -7.21 -5.75
C VAL A 118 -7.40 -6.55 -5.84
N ILE A 119 -7.81 -6.06 -7.02
CA ILE A 119 -9.12 -5.41 -7.19
C ILE A 119 -10.25 -6.41 -6.94
N ARG A 120 -10.15 -7.64 -7.48
CA ARG A 120 -11.13 -8.69 -7.23
C ARG A 120 -11.22 -9.04 -5.76
N GLN A 121 -10.09 -9.14 -5.06
CA GLN A 121 -10.06 -9.43 -3.62
C GLN A 121 -10.71 -8.31 -2.81
N ILE A 122 -10.44 -7.04 -3.13
CA ILE A 122 -11.11 -5.89 -2.49
C ILE A 122 -12.61 -6.00 -2.72
N THR A 123 -13.07 -6.15 -3.96
CA THR A 123 -14.50 -6.21 -4.26
C THR A 123 -15.20 -7.39 -3.59
N ALA A 124 -14.59 -8.58 -3.63
CA ALA A 124 -15.11 -9.75 -2.92
C ALA A 124 -15.13 -9.55 -1.41
N THR A 125 -14.18 -8.81 -0.83
CA THR A 125 -14.17 -8.53 0.62
C THR A 125 -15.28 -7.55 0.98
N VAL A 126 -15.45 -6.48 0.19
CA VAL A 126 -16.50 -5.46 0.42
C VAL A 126 -17.90 -6.06 0.42
N THR A 127 -18.17 -7.11 -0.37
CA THR A 127 -19.49 -7.78 -0.35
C THR A 127 -19.84 -8.46 0.98
N PHE A 128 -18.86 -8.70 1.86
CA PHE A 128 -19.07 -9.28 3.19
C PHE A 128 -18.94 -8.24 4.32
N LEU A 129 -18.64 -6.97 4.00
CA LEU A 129 -18.55 -5.92 5.00
C LEU A 129 -19.92 -5.29 5.25
N PRO A 130 -20.21 -4.88 6.49
CA PRO A 130 -21.46 -4.17 6.80
C PRO A 130 -21.55 -2.87 5.99
N LEU A 131 -22.78 -2.47 5.66
CA LEU A 131 -23.04 -1.16 5.09
C LEU A 131 -22.82 -0.11 6.19
N LEU A 132 -22.01 0.90 5.87
CA LEU A 132 -21.69 1.99 6.78
C LEU A 132 -22.41 3.25 6.28
N GLU A 133 -23.47 3.66 6.98
CA GLU A 133 -24.24 4.87 6.68
C GLU A 133 -23.74 6.07 7.50
N ILE A 134 -22.43 6.19 7.64
CA ILE A 134 -21.78 7.22 8.46
C ILE A 134 -20.71 7.95 7.64
N THR A 135 -20.47 9.21 7.97
CA THR A 135 -19.41 9.98 7.34
C THR A 135 -18.04 9.45 7.81
N MET A 136 -17.17 9.11 6.87
CA MET A 136 -15.87 8.51 7.15
C MET A 136 -14.73 9.35 6.58
N HIS A 137 -13.54 9.19 7.14
CA HIS A 137 -12.31 9.69 6.54
C HIS A 137 -11.25 8.60 6.48
N ILE A 138 -10.20 8.79 5.67
CA ILE A 138 -9.06 7.88 5.62
C ILE A 138 -7.82 8.44 6.29
N LYS A 139 -7.00 7.54 6.82
CA LYS A 139 -5.60 7.77 7.18
C LYS A 139 -4.74 6.68 6.53
N VAL A 140 -3.76 7.06 5.72
CA VAL A 140 -2.78 6.10 5.16
C VAL A 140 -1.53 6.07 6.03
N LEU A 141 -1.20 4.88 6.51
CA LEU A 141 -0.02 4.60 7.33
C LEU A 141 0.93 3.68 6.56
N MET A 142 2.22 3.92 6.68
CA MET A 142 3.25 3.09 6.06
C MET A 142 4.24 2.64 7.14
N LYS A 143 4.43 1.33 7.26
CA LYS A 143 5.36 0.74 8.24
C LYS A 143 6.67 0.39 7.57
N LYS A 144 7.78 0.91 8.08
CA LYS A 144 9.14 0.54 7.67
C LYS A 144 9.67 -0.66 8.45
N LYS A 145 10.65 -1.36 7.86
CA LYS A 145 11.44 -2.41 8.49
C LYS A 145 12.15 -1.81 9.71
N THR A 146 11.80 -2.28 10.90
CA THR A 146 12.57 -1.98 12.11
C THR A 146 13.82 -2.83 12.06
N PHE A 147 15.01 -2.22 12.00
CA PHE A 147 16.24 -2.95 12.24
C PHE A 147 16.24 -3.37 13.72
N LYS A 148 16.03 -4.65 14.01
CA LYS A 148 16.51 -5.21 15.28
C LYS A 148 18.03 -5.25 15.15
N GLN A 149 18.72 -4.36 15.84
CA GLN A 149 20.16 -4.52 16.05
C GLN A 149 20.32 -5.81 16.86
N SER A 150 20.84 -6.87 16.24
CA SER A 150 21.30 -8.04 16.96
C SER A 150 22.54 -7.62 17.73
N SER A 151 22.37 -7.10 18.94
CA SER A 151 23.47 -6.99 19.90
C SER A 151 23.78 -8.40 20.39
N SER A 152 24.59 -9.13 19.64
CA SER A 152 25.42 -10.17 20.24
C SER A 152 26.49 -9.44 21.06
N LEU A 153 26.31 -9.38 22.39
CA LEU A 153 27.38 -9.01 23.31
C LEU A 153 28.55 -9.98 23.08
N PRO A 154 29.80 -9.52 22.84
CA PRO A 154 30.94 -10.38 23.02
C PRO A 154 31.12 -10.59 24.53
N ASN A 155 30.84 -11.79 25.02
CA ASN A 155 31.32 -12.23 26.31
C ASN A 155 32.85 -12.31 26.23
N SER A 156 33.53 -11.33 26.82
CA SER A 156 34.90 -11.52 27.30
C SER A 156 34.96 -11.06 28.75
N SER A 157 34.67 -11.99 29.66
CA SER A 157 35.21 -11.93 31.01
C SER A 157 36.71 -12.15 30.92
N VAL A 158 37.50 -11.25 31.47
CA VAL A 158 38.85 -11.58 31.90
C VAL A 158 38.90 -11.33 33.40
N ASP A 159 38.98 -12.43 34.13
CA ASP A 159 39.16 -12.48 35.58
C ASP A 159 40.42 -11.71 35.98
N GLY A 160 40.27 -10.90 37.02
CA GLY A 160 41.40 -10.41 37.80
C GLY A 160 41.91 -11.53 38.71
N THR A 161 43.22 -11.78 38.68
CA THR A 161 43.92 -12.43 39.79
C THR A 161 45.27 -11.74 40.03
N TYR A 162 45.36 -11.16 41.24
CA TYR A 162 46.48 -10.64 42.03
C TYR A 162 47.38 -9.53 41.47
#